data_AF-A0A916SNN9-F1
#
_entry.id   AF-A0A916SNN9-F1
#
_cell.length_a   1.000
_cell.length_b   1.000
_cell.length_c   1.000
_cell.angle_alpha   90.00
_cell.angle_beta   90.00
_cell.angle_gamma   90.00
#
_symmetry.space_group_name_H-M   'P 1'
#
loop_
_entity.id
_entity.type
_entity.pdbx_description
1 polymer ?
#
loop_
_entity_poly.entity_id
_entity_poly.type
_entity_poly.pdbx_seq_one_letter_code
_entity_poly.pdbx_strand_id
1 'polypeptide(L)'
;MFNTLSIKGMAKILRHALRDRQIELSHGECLEVISKLFGLKDWNALAAAIGQKTADKPLFFAPVGEEMKLHRATQKLDVNDTDLSGSTFNDANLSGSTFNQINFSGARFNDSNMSGWYVNDVNLSGSCFHNINLSGAEFANCRLTGATWDGVLLGDMLAAYKAARNA
;
A
#
# COMPACT_ATOMS: atom_id res chain seq x y z
N MET A 1 -2.20 16.38 5.13
CA MET A 1 -1.27 16.33 6.28
C MET A 1 -1.94 15.54 7.41
N PHE A 2 -1.73 14.22 7.48
CA PHE A 2 -2.05 13.45 8.68
C PHE A 2 -0.71 13.09 9.33
N ASN A 3 -0.40 13.76 10.43
CA ASN A 3 0.82 13.53 11.21
C ASN A 3 0.77 12.13 11.83
N THR A 4 1.93 11.46 11.90
CA THR A 4 2.14 10.19 12.59
C THR A 4 1.51 10.20 13.98
N LEU A 5 0.47 9.39 14.18
CA LEU A 5 -0.26 9.37 15.43
C LEU A 5 0.56 8.60 16.48
N SER A 6 1.09 9.30 17.49
CA SER A 6 1.81 8.64 18.59
C SER A 6 0.97 7.53 19.25
N ILE A 7 1.62 6.54 19.83
CA ILE A 7 0.93 5.37 20.43
C ILE A 7 0.00 5.77 21.59
N LYS A 8 0.36 6.81 22.35
CA LYS A 8 -0.55 7.40 23.35
C LYS A 8 -1.79 8.01 22.71
N GLY A 9 -1.66 8.57 21.50
CA GLY A 9 -2.77 9.02 20.67
C GLY A 9 -3.66 7.87 20.20
N MET A 10 -3.07 6.76 19.74
CA MET A 10 -3.83 5.55 19.35
C MET A 10 -4.63 4.97 20.52
N ALA A 11 -4.02 4.85 21.71
CA ALA A 11 -4.72 4.38 22.91
C ALA A 11 -5.87 5.31 23.34
N LYS A 12 -5.71 6.62 23.18
CA LYS A 12 -6.75 7.60 23.49
C LYS A 12 -7.94 7.48 22.53
N ILE A 13 -7.68 7.29 21.22
CA ILE A 13 -8.72 7.08 20.22
C ILE A 13 -9.44 5.75 20.44
N LEU A 14 -8.69 4.67 20.65
CA LEU A 14 -9.27 3.34 20.92
C LEU A 14 -10.19 3.39 22.14
N ARG A 15 -9.75 4.02 23.23
CA ARG A 15 -10.56 4.17 24.43
C ARG A 15 -11.85 4.96 24.20
N HIS A 16 -11.78 6.03 23.42
CA HIS A 16 -12.97 6.81 23.06
C HIS A 16 -13.95 5.97 22.23
N ALA A 17 -13.45 5.28 21.21
CA ALA A 17 -14.27 4.44 20.33
C ALA A 17 -14.93 3.27 21.06
N LEU A 18 -14.27 2.71 22.09
CA LEU A 18 -14.81 1.62 22.91
C LEU A 18 -15.81 2.10 23.96
N ARG A 19 -15.67 3.34 24.44
CA ARG A 19 -16.63 3.96 25.36
C ARG A 19 -18.00 4.16 24.71
N ASP A 20 -18.03 4.52 23.42
CA ASP A 20 -19.27 4.62 22.63
C ASP A 20 -19.99 3.25 22.50
N ARG A 21 -19.29 2.16 22.79
CA ARG A 21 -19.81 0.78 22.79
C ARG A 21 -19.99 0.19 24.20
N GLN A 22 -19.97 1.04 25.24
CA GLN A 22 -20.07 0.66 26.65
C GLN A 22 -18.97 -0.31 27.14
N ILE A 23 -17.82 -0.37 26.46
CA ILE A 23 -16.67 -1.18 26.88
C ILE A 23 -15.68 -0.26 27.59
N GLU A 24 -15.60 -0.36 28.92
CA GLU A 24 -14.66 0.42 29.71
C GLU A 24 -13.32 -0.29 29.83
N LEU A 25 -12.34 0.15 29.04
CA LEU A 25 -10.94 -0.21 29.23
C LEU A 25 -10.17 0.93 29.91
N SER A 26 -9.30 0.56 30.85
CA SER A 26 -8.30 1.45 31.41
C SER A 26 -7.26 1.84 30.35
N HIS A 27 -6.53 2.93 30.59
CA HIS A 27 -5.51 3.37 29.64
C HIS A 27 -4.41 2.32 29.44
N GLY A 28 -4.07 1.54 30.48
CA GLY A 28 -3.11 0.45 30.40
C GLY A 28 -3.60 -0.72 29.53
N GLU A 29 -4.87 -1.12 29.68
CA GLU A 29 -5.45 -2.21 28.88
C GLU A 29 -5.55 -1.85 27.40
N CYS A 30 -5.86 -0.59 27.07
CA CYS A 30 -5.83 -0.12 25.69
C CYS A 30 -4.43 -0.27 25.06
N LEU A 31 -3.37 -0.02 25.84
CA LEU A 31 -1.99 -0.16 25.36
C LEU A 31 -1.62 -1.63 25.14
N GLU A 32 -2.14 -2.55 25.96
CA GLU A 32 -1.94 -3.99 25.80
C GLU A 32 -2.67 -4.56 24.58
N VAL A 33 -3.89 -4.08 24.31
CA VAL A 33 -4.62 -4.43 23.07
C VAL A 33 -3.86 -3.96 21.84
N ILE A 34 -3.31 -2.74 21.90
CA ILE A 34 -2.50 -2.19 20.81
C ILE A 34 -1.20 -2.99 20.64
N SER A 35 -0.50 -3.36 21.72
CA SER A 35 0.74 -4.16 21.60
C SER A 35 0.49 -5.52 20.94
N LYS A 36 -0.63 -6.19 21.27
CA LYS A 36 -1.01 -7.46 20.63
C LYS A 36 -1.37 -7.31 19.16
N LEU A 37 -2.01 -6.20 18.78
CA LEU A 37 -2.32 -5.89 17.37
C LEU A 37 -1.07 -5.78 16.50
N PHE A 38 0.04 -5.30 17.07
CA PHE A 38 1.35 -5.21 16.41
C PHE A 38 2.23 -6.46 16.61
N GLY A 39 1.68 -7.55 17.17
CA GLY A 39 2.40 -8.82 17.37
C GLY A 39 3.45 -8.80 18.48
N LEU A 40 3.38 -7.83 19.41
CA LEU A 40 4.33 -7.68 20.51
C LEU A 40 3.81 -8.34 21.79
N LYS A 41 4.75 -8.79 22.63
CA LYS A 41 4.47 -9.55 23.86
C LYS A 41 3.73 -8.73 24.93
N ASP A 42 4.13 -7.48 25.13
CA ASP A 42 3.54 -6.59 26.16
C ASP A 42 3.87 -5.11 25.90
N TRP A 43 3.29 -4.22 26.72
CA TRP A 43 3.50 -2.77 26.64
C TRP A 43 4.96 -2.36 26.94
N ASN A 44 5.70 -3.11 27.75
CA ASN A 44 7.10 -2.79 28.05
C ASN A 44 7.98 -3.03 26.82
N ALA A 45 7.71 -4.09 26.05
CA ALA A 45 8.34 -4.35 24.76
C ALA A 45 8.01 -3.25 23.74
N LEU A 46 6.77 -2.75 23.73
CA LEU A 46 6.36 -1.62 22.90
C LEU A 46 7.04 -0.32 23.34
N ALA A 47 7.12 -0.02 24.63
CA ALA A 47 7.80 1.15 25.18
C ALA A 47 9.32 1.14 24.92
N ALA A 48 9.96 -0.03 25.01
CA ALA A 48 11.37 -0.22 24.67
C ALA A 48 11.64 -0.03 23.17
N ALA A 49 10.71 -0.45 22.30
CA ALA A 49 10.79 -0.21 20.85
C ALA A 49 10.65 1.28 20.49
N ILE A 50 9.92 2.06 21.29
CA ILE A 50 9.72 3.52 21.08
C ILE A 50 10.87 4.35 21.71
N GLY A 51 11.49 3.85 22.79
CA GLY A 51 12.60 4.51 23.50
C GLY A 51 13.96 4.40 22.80
N GLN A 52 14.09 3.50 21.83
CA GLN A 52 15.15 3.59 20.83
C GLN A 52 14.69 4.54 19.74
N LYS A 53 15.51 5.56 19.46
CA LYS A 53 15.26 6.56 18.43
C LYS A 53 15.43 5.94 17.03
N THR A 54 14.57 4.99 16.67
CA THR A 54 14.34 4.30 15.37
C THR A 54 13.36 3.16 15.73
N ALA A 55 12.17 2.97 15.20
CA ALA A 55 11.67 3.28 13.89
C ALA A 55 10.13 3.21 13.91
N ASP A 56 9.47 4.36 13.96
CA ASP A 56 8.17 4.53 13.28
C ASP A 56 8.43 4.63 11.77
N LYS A 57 9.11 3.63 11.21
CA LYS A 57 8.80 3.25 9.84
C LYS A 57 7.55 2.40 9.98
N PRO A 58 6.48 2.65 9.19
CA PRO A 58 5.50 1.61 8.93
C PRO A 58 6.24 0.31 8.64
N LEU A 59 5.61 -0.85 8.82
CA LEU A 59 6.08 -2.09 8.19
C LEU A 59 5.97 -1.96 6.66
N PHE A 60 6.70 -1.00 6.08
CA PHE A 60 7.44 -1.19 4.88
C PHE A 60 8.37 -2.36 5.20
N PHE A 61 8.16 -3.47 4.54
CA PHE A 61 9.34 -4.16 4.04
C PHE A 61 10.11 -3.07 3.30
N ALA A 62 11.17 -2.53 3.91
CA ALA A 62 12.18 -1.88 3.12
C ALA A 62 12.54 -2.97 2.09
N PRO A 63 12.36 -2.71 0.78
CA PRO A 63 12.76 -3.69 -0.21
C PRO A 63 14.20 -4.05 0.13
N VAL A 64 14.44 -5.34 0.34
CA VAL A 64 15.80 -5.86 0.57
C VAL A 64 16.47 -5.80 -0.80
N GLY A 65 16.90 -4.62 -1.20
CA GLY A 65 17.39 -4.34 -2.55
C GLY A 65 17.25 -2.86 -2.91
N GLU A 66 18.14 -2.40 -3.77
CA GLU A 66 18.14 -1.03 -4.31
C GLU A 66 16.77 -0.69 -4.90
N GLU A 67 16.12 0.37 -4.40
CA GLU A 67 14.87 0.86 -4.96
C GLU A 67 15.10 1.35 -6.40
N MET A 68 14.46 0.70 -7.38
CA MET A 68 14.46 1.21 -8.75
C MET A 68 13.57 2.45 -8.83
N LYS A 69 14.15 3.56 -9.30
CA LYS A 69 13.45 4.83 -9.49
C LYS A 69 13.57 5.26 -10.94
N LEU A 70 12.43 5.35 -11.61
CA LEU A 70 12.35 5.91 -12.95
C LEU A 70 11.72 7.29 -12.87
N HIS A 71 12.44 8.27 -13.43
CA HIS A 71 12.01 9.66 -13.53
C HIS A 71 11.94 10.06 -14.99
N ARG A 72 10.75 10.50 -15.45
CA ARG A 72 10.55 11.00 -16.82
C ARG A 72 10.96 9.98 -17.90
N ALA A 73 10.66 8.70 -17.67
CA ALA A 73 10.89 7.67 -18.67
C ALA A 73 9.98 7.91 -19.88
N THR A 74 10.58 8.15 -21.06
CA THR A 74 9.82 8.47 -22.28
C THR A 74 9.63 7.27 -23.20
N GLN A 75 10.49 6.26 -23.07
CA GLN A 75 10.46 5.02 -23.85
C GLN A 75 9.67 3.93 -23.12
N LYS A 76 9.16 2.96 -23.88
CA LYS A 76 8.52 1.76 -23.34
C LYS A 76 9.48 1.02 -22.39
N LEU A 77 8.97 0.64 -21.22
CA LEU A 77 9.71 -0.18 -20.27
C LEU A 77 9.50 -1.66 -20.61
N ASP A 78 10.57 -2.37 -20.92
CA ASP A 78 10.57 -3.82 -21.11
C ASP A 78 11.26 -4.49 -19.93
N VAL A 79 10.46 -5.06 -19.04
CA VAL A 79 10.89 -5.78 -17.84
C VAL A 79 10.03 -7.04 -17.76
N ASN A 80 10.64 -8.21 -17.66
CA ASN A 80 9.96 -9.49 -17.55
C ASN A 80 10.61 -10.28 -16.40
N ASP A 81 9.81 -11.04 -15.65
CA ASP A 81 10.29 -11.91 -14.57
C ASP A 81 11.19 -11.20 -13.54
N THR A 82 10.87 -9.94 -13.23
CA THR A 82 11.68 -9.07 -12.36
C THR A 82 10.94 -8.72 -11.07
N ASP A 83 11.68 -8.57 -9.96
CA ASP A 83 11.15 -7.96 -8.73
C ASP A 83 11.33 -6.44 -8.77
N LEU A 84 10.21 -5.73 -8.83
CA LEU A 84 10.12 -4.27 -8.80
C LEU A 84 9.37 -3.79 -7.54
N SER A 85 9.32 -4.61 -6.49
CA SER A 85 8.66 -4.26 -5.23
C SER A 85 9.25 -2.98 -4.62
N GLY A 86 8.37 -2.14 -4.08
CA GLY A 86 8.73 -0.83 -3.51
C GLY A 86 9.22 0.23 -4.52
N SER A 87 9.34 -0.11 -5.81
CA SER A 87 9.85 0.82 -6.84
C SER A 87 8.96 2.04 -7.00
N THR A 88 9.56 3.14 -7.47
CA THR A 88 8.83 4.39 -7.72
C THR A 88 8.96 4.83 -9.17
N PHE A 89 7.81 5.08 -9.80
CA PHE A 89 7.66 5.54 -11.16
C PHE A 89 7.01 6.92 -11.12
N ASN A 90 7.79 7.96 -11.42
CA ASN A 90 7.32 9.34 -11.47
C ASN A 90 7.42 9.85 -12.90
N ASP A 91 6.33 10.40 -13.43
CA ASP A 91 6.25 10.90 -14.80
C ASP A 91 6.66 9.83 -15.83
N ALA A 92 6.30 8.57 -15.59
CA ALA A 92 6.73 7.46 -16.44
C ALA A 92 5.70 7.21 -17.56
N ASN A 93 6.20 7.05 -18.78
CA ASN A 93 5.40 6.55 -19.89
C ASN A 93 5.46 5.01 -19.93
N LEU A 94 4.42 4.37 -19.42
CA LEU A 94 4.21 2.92 -19.41
C LEU A 94 3.12 2.51 -20.42
N SER A 95 2.71 3.39 -21.33
CA SER A 95 1.64 3.11 -22.30
C SER A 95 1.96 1.89 -23.16
N GLY A 96 1.00 0.98 -23.31
CA GLY A 96 1.17 -0.24 -24.12
C GLY A 96 2.22 -1.22 -23.58
N SER A 97 2.64 -1.05 -22.32
CA SER A 97 3.56 -1.99 -21.68
C SER A 97 2.85 -3.29 -21.33
N THR A 98 3.59 -4.39 -21.42
CA THR A 98 3.11 -5.72 -21.08
C THR A 98 3.98 -6.25 -19.97
N PHE A 99 3.38 -6.64 -18.85
CA PHE A 99 4.10 -7.24 -17.74
C PHE A 99 3.48 -8.58 -17.38
N ASN A 100 4.33 -9.61 -17.34
CA ASN A 100 3.97 -10.95 -16.96
C ASN A 100 4.79 -11.36 -15.74
N GLN A 101 4.14 -11.93 -14.73
CA GLN A 101 4.83 -12.51 -13.56
C GLN A 101 5.75 -11.53 -12.80
N ILE A 102 5.39 -10.25 -12.76
CA ILE A 102 6.17 -9.20 -12.07
C ILE A 102 5.69 -9.00 -10.63
N ASN A 103 6.62 -8.73 -9.73
CA ASN A 103 6.31 -8.23 -8.40
C ASN A 103 6.38 -6.69 -8.36
N PHE A 104 5.23 -6.03 -8.23
CA PHE A 104 5.09 -4.58 -7.99
C PHE A 104 4.52 -4.29 -6.59
N SER A 105 4.64 -5.22 -5.65
CA SER A 105 4.10 -4.99 -4.30
C SER A 105 4.71 -3.75 -3.65
N GLY A 106 3.86 -2.90 -3.07
CA GLY A 106 4.27 -1.63 -2.49
C GLY A 106 4.83 -0.58 -3.47
N ALA A 107 4.78 -0.82 -4.79
CA ALA A 107 5.25 0.14 -5.78
C ALA A 107 4.39 1.42 -5.81
N ARG A 108 5.00 2.53 -6.21
CA ARG A 108 4.33 3.83 -6.35
C ARG A 108 4.39 4.30 -7.79
N PHE A 109 3.23 4.61 -8.36
CA PHE A 109 3.08 5.19 -9.68
C PHE A 109 2.45 6.56 -9.54
N ASN A 110 3.21 7.62 -9.83
CA ASN A 110 2.75 8.99 -9.77
C ASN A 110 2.86 9.63 -11.16
N ASP A 111 1.83 10.35 -11.56
CA ASP A 111 1.84 11.18 -12.79
C ASP A 111 2.21 10.38 -14.06
N SER A 112 1.83 9.11 -14.08
CA SER A 112 2.31 8.14 -15.08
C SER A 112 1.23 7.77 -16.09
N ASN A 113 1.63 7.64 -17.35
CA ASN A 113 0.74 7.17 -18.41
C ASN A 113 0.79 5.65 -18.50
N MET A 114 -0.32 4.97 -18.23
CA MET A 114 -0.44 3.51 -18.24
C MET A 114 -1.58 3.08 -19.19
N SER A 115 -1.85 3.88 -20.23
CA SER A 115 -2.89 3.56 -21.21
C SER A 115 -2.53 2.29 -21.99
N GLY A 116 -3.48 1.38 -22.18
CA GLY A 116 -3.24 0.11 -22.87
C GLY A 116 -2.29 -0.83 -22.14
N TRP A 117 -2.13 -0.65 -20.82
CA TRP A 117 -1.24 -1.48 -20.01
C TRP A 117 -1.83 -2.88 -19.83
N TYR A 118 -1.06 -3.93 -20.18
CA TYR A 118 -1.49 -5.31 -20.01
C TYR A 118 -0.67 -5.97 -18.91
N VAL A 119 -1.33 -6.35 -17.81
CA VAL A 119 -0.68 -7.02 -16.67
C VAL A 119 -1.31 -8.38 -16.42
N ASN A 120 -0.49 -9.43 -16.48
CA ASN A 120 -0.91 -10.81 -16.24
C ASN A 120 -0.03 -11.50 -15.18
N ASP A 121 -0.67 -12.16 -14.22
CA ASP A 121 0.01 -12.84 -13.10
C ASP A 121 0.91 -11.90 -12.28
N VAL A 122 0.51 -10.64 -12.13
CA VAL A 122 1.30 -9.59 -11.45
C VAL A 122 0.85 -9.40 -10.00
N ASN A 123 1.81 -9.19 -9.10
CA ASN A 123 1.54 -8.81 -7.72
C ASN A 123 1.57 -7.27 -7.55
N LEU A 124 0.42 -6.64 -7.35
CA LEU A 124 0.25 -5.20 -7.07
C LEU A 124 -0.16 -4.94 -5.62
N SER A 125 0.04 -5.90 -4.70
CA SER A 125 -0.43 -5.76 -3.33
C SER A 125 0.19 -4.54 -2.65
N GLY A 126 -0.65 -3.69 -2.07
CA GLY A 126 -0.23 -2.44 -1.42
C GLY A 126 0.38 -1.38 -2.35
N SER A 127 0.26 -1.51 -3.68
CA SER A 127 0.73 -0.49 -4.60
C SER A 127 -0.16 0.75 -4.58
N CYS A 128 0.45 1.91 -4.78
CA CYS A 128 -0.25 3.20 -4.82
C CYS A 128 -0.15 3.81 -6.20
N PHE A 129 -1.30 4.16 -6.76
CA PHE A 129 -1.43 4.87 -8.03
C PHE A 129 -2.01 6.26 -7.76
N HIS A 130 -1.30 7.30 -8.19
CA HIS A 130 -1.74 8.68 -8.05
C HIS A 130 -1.65 9.42 -9.37
N ASN A 131 -2.75 10.06 -9.77
CA ASN A 131 -2.81 10.83 -11.02
C ASN A 131 -2.29 10.04 -12.24
N ILE A 132 -2.86 8.85 -12.48
CA ILE A 132 -2.46 7.98 -13.59
C ILE A 132 -3.53 7.87 -14.66
N ASN A 133 -3.11 7.46 -15.87
CA ASN A 133 -4.02 7.10 -16.95
C ASN A 133 -4.07 5.58 -17.14
N LEU A 134 -5.20 4.93 -16.85
CA LEU A 134 -5.45 3.49 -17.06
C LEU A 134 -6.37 3.18 -18.26
N SER A 135 -6.55 4.13 -19.18
CA SER A 135 -7.45 3.96 -20.33
C SER A 135 -7.05 2.73 -21.15
N GLY A 136 -7.95 1.76 -21.29
CA GLY A 136 -7.69 0.51 -22.03
C GLY A 136 -6.71 -0.44 -21.32
N ALA A 137 -6.40 -0.23 -20.04
CA ALA A 137 -5.59 -1.17 -19.28
C ALA A 137 -6.37 -2.46 -18.98
N GLU A 138 -5.66 -3.58 -18.99
CA GLU A 138 -6.17 -4.92 -18.77
C GLU A 138 -5.42 -5.59 -17.62
N PHE A 139 -6.18 -6.13 -16.67
CA PHE A 139 -5.68 -6.82 -15.48
C PHE A 139 -6.16 -8.26 -15.47
N ALA A 140 -5.23 -9.20 -15.65
CA ALA A 140 -5.47 -10.64 -15.59
C ALA A 140 -4.69 -11.26 -14.42
N ASN A 141 -5.34 -12.13 -13.65
CA ASN A 141 -4.70 -12.90 -12.56
C ASN A 141 -3.86 -12.07 -11.57
N CYS A 142 -4.22 -10.81 -11.35
CA CYS A 142 -3.45 -9.90 -10.52
C CYS A 142 -3.83 -9.99 -9.03
N ARG A 143 -2.84 -9.85 -8.14
CA ARG A 143 -3.08 -9.66 -6.70
C ARG A 143 -3.17 -8.17 -6.40
N LEU A 144 -4.34 -7.71 -5.97
CA LEU A 144 -4.66 -6.29 -5.77
C LEU A 144 -4.91 -5.93 -4.30
N THR A 145 -4.58 -6.81 -3.35
CA THR A 145 -4.88 -6.61 -1.94
C THR A 145 -4.24 -5.31 -1.44
N GLY A 146 -5.07 -4.35 -1.01
CA GLY A 146 -4.61 -3.04 -0.53
C GLY A 146 -4.05 -2.11 -1.61
N ALA A 147 -4.18 -2.44 -2.89
CA ALA A 147 -3.80 -1.55 -3.99
C ALA A 147 -4.80 -0.38 -4.08
N THR A 148 -4.30 0.85 -4.18
CA THR A 148 -5.15 2.05 -4.20
C THR A 148 -4.89 2.92 -5.42
N TRP A 149 -5.95 3.43 -6.05
CA TRP A 149 -5.90 4.51 -7.02
C TRP A 149 -6.56 5.77 -6.44
N ASP A 150 -5.75 6.83 -6.28
CA ASP A 150 -6.15 8.10 -5.66
C ASP A 150 -6.86 7.91 -4.30
N GLY A 151 -6.38 6.92 -3.53
CA GLY A 151 -6.90 6.58 -2.21
C GLY A 151 -8.10 5.62 -2.20
N VAL A 152 -8.64 5.25 -3.36
CA VAL A 152 -9.74 4.28 -3.48
C VAL A 152 -9.19 2.90 -3.82
N LEU A 153 -9.77 1.84 -3.26
CA LEU A 153 -9.34 0.46 -3.51
C LEU A 153 -9.55 0.08 -4.98
N LEU A 154 -8.46 -0.27 -5.66
CA LEU A 154 -8.47 -0.62 -7.09
C LEU A 154 -9.27 -1.91 -7.35
N GLY A 155 -9.22 -2.86 -6.41
CA GLY A 155 -10.01 -4.09 -6.49
C GLY A 155 -11.52 -3.82 -6.58
N ASP A 156 -12.03 -2.89 -5.76
CA ASP A 156 -13.44 -2.52 -5.71
C ASP A 156 -13.86 -1.80 -7.01
N MET A 157 -13.03 -0.88 -7.50
CA MET A 157 -13.25 -0.19 -8.78
C MET A 157 -13.35 -1.18 -9.96
N LEU A 158 -12.43 -2.14 -10.04
CA LEU A 158 -12.43 -3.13 -11.12
C LEU A 158 -13.62 -4.10 -11.02
N ALA A 159 -14.02 -4.48 -9.82
CA ALA A 159 -15.23 -5.29 -9.61
C ALA A 159 -16.48 -4.54 -10.08
N ALA A 160 -16.62 -3.27 -9.71
CA ALA A 160 -17.72 -2.41 -10.15
C ALA A 160 -17.75 -2.23 -11.67
N TYR A 161 -16.58 -1.99 -12.30
CA TYR A 161 -16.47 -1.86 -13.76
C TYR A 161 -16.86 -3.15 -14.50
N LYS A 162 -16.39 -4.32 -14.02
CA LYS A 162 -16.77 -5.62 -14.60
C LYS A 162 -18.26 -5.89 -14.47
N ALA A 163 -18.86 -5.56 -13.32
CA ALA A 163 -20.30 -5.70 -13.11
C ALA A 163 -21.09 -4.81 -14.09
N ALA A 164 -20.66 -3.57 -14.31
CA ALA A 164 -21.33 -2.64 -15.23
C ALA A 164 -21.23 -3.03 -16.72
N ARG A 165 -20.21 -3.79 -17.12
CA ARG A 165 -20.06 -4.28 -18.51
C ARG A 165 -20.79 -5.59 -18.80
N ASN A 166 -21.09 -6.35 -17.76
CA ASN A 166 -21.78 -7.64 -17.86
C ASN A 166 -23.29 -7.53 -17.53
N ALA A 167 -23.78 -6.33 -17.24
CA ALA A 167 -25.19 -5.98 -17.04
C ALA A 167 -25.77 -5.37 -18.32
#